data_AF-A0AAD8BUM4-F1
#
_entry.id   AF-A0AAD8BUM4-F1
#
_cell.length_a   1.000
_cell.length_b   1.000
_cell.length_c   1.000
_cell.angle_alpha   90.00
_cell.angle_beta   90.00
_cell.angle_gamma   90.00
#
_symmetry.space_group_name_H-M   'P 1'
#
loop_
_entity.id
_entity.type
_entity.pdbx_description
1 polymer ?
#
loop_
_entity_poly.entity_id
_entity_poly.type
_entity_poly.pdbx_seq_one_letter_code
_entity_poly.pdbx_strand_id
1 'polypeptide(L)' 'GVRYLHSSALKFHGHITSKNCVIDSRFVLKITDYGISGIMERCKATLEFETR' A
#
# COMPACT_ATOMS: atom_id res chain seq x y z
N GLY A 1 11.57 0.20 7.87
CA GLY A 1 10.70 0.19 6.68
C GLY A 1 9.37 -0.48 6.96
N VAL A 2 9.32 -1.81 6.91
CA VAL A 2 8.05 -2.57 7.00
C VAL A 2 7.37 -2.47 8.37
N ARG A 3 8.14 -2.44 9.47
CA ARG A 3 7.58 -2.27 10.83
C ARG A 3 6.81 -0.95 10.99
N TYR A 4 7.31 0.12 10.37
CA TYR A 4 6.62 1.42 10.33
C TYR A 4 5.32 1.34 9.54
N LEU A 5 5.33 0.63 8.41
CA LEU A 5 4.12 0.38 7.62
C LEU A 5 3.11 -0.47 8.41
N HIS A 6 3.57 -1.46 9.16
CA HIS A 6 2.72 -2.31 10.00
C HIS A 6 2.11 -1.58 11.19
N SER A 7 2.79 -0.57 11.74
CA SER A 7 2.22 0.31 12.77
C SER A 7 1.35 1.43 12.20
N SER A 8 1.40 1.68 10.90
CA SER A 8 0.61 2.73 10.24
C SER A 8 -0.82 2.27 9.97
N ALA A 9 -1.70 3.21 9.62
CA ALA A 9 -3.10 2.92 9.24
C ALA A 9 -3.23 1.92 8.08
N LEU A 10 -2.18 1.75 7.26
CA LEU A 10 -2.16 0.78 6.17
C LEU A 10 -2.01 -0.67 6.67
N LYS A 11 -1.41 -0.87 7.87
CA LYS A 11 -1.18 -2.16 8.57
C LYS A 11 -0.36 -3.23 7.85
N PHE A 12 -0.40 -3.29 6.53
CA PHE A 12 0.38 -4.22 5.71
C PHE A 12 0.53 -3.67 4.28
N HIS A 13 1.56 -4.13 3.58
CA HIS A 13 1.84 -3.71 2.20
C HIS A 13 1.01 -4.48 1.16
N GLY A 14 0.69 -5.75 1.44
CA GLY A 14 -0.13 -6.61 0.57
C GLY A 14 0.65 -7.30 -0.55
N HIS A 15 1.71 -6.70 -1.10
CA HIS A 15 2.44 -7.27 -2.23
C HIS A 15 3.91 -6.81 -2.29
N ILE A 16 4.79 -7.29 -1.38
CA ILE A 16 6.21 -6.85 -1.38
C ILE A 16 6.96 -7.69 -2.40
N THR A 17 7.48 -7.04 -3.45
CA THR A 17 8.39 -7.67 -4.42
C THR A 17 9.62 -6.79 -4.64
N SER A 18 10.69 -7.34 -5.22
CA SER A 18 11.91 -6.58 -5.53
C SER A 18 11.66 -5.39 -6.47
N LYS A 19 10.64 -5.45 -7.32
CA LYS A 19 10.21 -4.33 -8.19
C LYS A 19 9.68 -3.14 -7.38
N ASN A 20 9.17 -3.39 -6.18
CA ASN A 20 8.49 -2.42 -5.32
C ASN A 20 9.46 -1.86 -4.25
N CYS A 21 10.73 -2.27 -4.31
CA CYS A 21 11.79 -1.94 -3.39
C CYS A 21 12.82 -1.09 -4.12
N VAL A 22 12.77 0.22 -3.92
CA VAL A 22 13.67 1.18 -4.56
C VAL A 22 14.71 1.66 -3.57
N ILE A 23 15.95 1.81 -4.03
CA ILE A 23 17.07 2.32 -3.24
C ILE A 23 17.36 3.75 -3.68
N ASP A 24 17.52 4.68 -2.74
CA ASP A 24 17.92 6.05 -3.07
C ASP A 24 19.44 6.23 -3.14
N SER A 25 19.91 7.43 -3.51
CA SER A 25 21.34 7.74 -3.65
C SER A 25 22.16 7.60 -2.36
N ARG A 26 21.49 7.49 -1.20
CA ARG A 26 22.12 7.28 0.11
C ARG A 26 22.00 5.83 0.57
N PHE A 27 21.68 4.92 -0.35
CA PHE A 27 21.48 3.49 -0.07
C PHE A 27 20.34 3.19 0.92
N VAL A 28 19.32 4.07 0.99
CA VAL A 28 18.16 3.85 1.85
C VAL A 28 17.06 3.12 1.09
N LEU A 29 16.61 1.98 1.63
CA LEU A 29 15.47 1.22 1.09
C LEU A 29 14.14 1.95 1.34
N LYS A 30 13.44 2.24 0.24
CA LYS A 30 12.08 2.76 0.21
C LYS A 30 11.16 1.73 -0.43
N ILE A 31 9.95 1.62 0.13
CA ILE A 31 8.92 0.73 -0.39
C ILE A 31 7.92 1.60 -1.14
N THR A 32 7.56 1.20 -2.36
CA THR A 32 6.57 1.88 -3.22
C THR A 32 5.34 0.97 -3.40
N ASP A 33 4.27 1.47 -4.02
CA ASP A 33 3.08 0.66 -4.38
C ASP A 33 2.24 0.16 -3.19
N TYR A 34 2.19 0.94 -2.09
CA TYR A 34 1.37 0.65 -0.91
C TYR A 34 0.07 1.47 -0.91
N GLY A 35 -0.94 1.04 -0.14
CA GLY A 35 -2.20 1.79 0.04
C GLY A 35 -3.26 1.61 -1.04
N ILE A 36 -2.98 0.80 -2.05
CA ILE A 36 -3.93 0.44 -3.11
C ILE A 36 -5.11 -0.35 -2.55
N SER A 37 -4.90 -1.21 -1.55
CA SER A 37 -5.97 -1.96 -0.89
C SER A 37 -7.06 -1.04 -0.32
N GLY A 38 -6.67 0.06 0.33
CA GLY A 38 -7.63 1.03 0.87
C GLY A 38 -8.36 1.83 -0.21
N ILE A 39 -7.72 2.11 -1.35
CA ILE A 39 -8.37 2.76 -2.49
C ILE A 39 -9.38 1.80 -3.15
N MET A 40 -8.98 0.55 -3.38
CA MET A 40 -9.85 -0.48 -3.97
C MET A 40 -11.06 -0.80 -3.08
N GLU A 41 -10.88 -0.84 -1.76
CA GLU A 41 -11.98 -1.06 -0.82
C GLU A 41 -12.99 0.10 -0.83
N ARG A 42 -12.50 1.35 -0.90
CA ARG A 42 -13.39 2.51 -1.09
C ARG A 42 -14.10 2.49 -2.45
N CYS A 43 -13.42 2.09 -3.52
CA CYS A 43 -14.05 1.95 -4.83
C CYS A 43 -15.13 0.86 -4.84
N LYS A 44 -14.94 -0.24 -4.10
CA LYS A 44 -15.99 -1.26 -3.90
C LYS A 44 -17.20 -0.70 -3.16
N ALA A 45 -16.96 0.06 -2.09
CA ALA A 45 -18.04 0.66 -1.32
C ALA A 45 -18.91 1.62 -2.16
N THR A 46 -18.31 2.35 -3.10
CA THR A 46 -19.07 3.20 -4.03
C THR A 46 -19.93 2.38 -5.00
N LEU A 47 -19.39 1.29 -5.56
CA LEU A 47 -20.13 0.41 -6.47
C LEU A 47 -21.31 -0.28 -5.75
N GLU A 48 -21.13 -0.70 -4.51
CA GLU A 48 -22.23 -1.29 -3.71
C GLU A 48 -23.33 -0.27 -3.36
N PHE A 49 -23.01 1.03 -3.31
CA PHE A 49 -24.00 2.09 -3.11
C PHE A 49 -24.79 2.41 -4.37
N GLU A 50 -24.18 2.28 -5.54
CA GLU A 50 -24.80 2.57 -6.85
C GLU A 50 -25.66 1.41 -7.37
N THR A 51 -25.49 0.21 -6.80
CA THR A 51 -26.34 -0.97 -7.11
C THR A 51 -27.56 -1.11 -6.17
N ARG A 52 -27.86 -0.09 -5.35
CA ARG A 52 -29.02 -0.03 -4.45
C ARG A 52 -30.04 1.00 -4.90
#